data_AF-A0A0V0H2R9-F1
#
_entry.id   AF-A0A0V0H2R9-F1
#
_cell.length_a   1.000
_cell.length_b   1.000
_cell.length_c   1.000
_cell.angle_alpha   90.00
_cell.angle_beta   90.00
_cell.angle_gamma   90.00
#
_symmetry.space_group_name_H-M   'P 1'
#
loop_
_entity.id
_entity.type
_entity.pdbx_description
1 polymer ?
#
loop_
_entity_poly.entity_id
_entity_poly.type
_entity_poly.pdbx_seq_one_letter_code
_entity_poly.pdbx_strand_id
1 'polypeptide(L)'
;MNDEKWNSIDYFLKFTKPIVDMLRSVDIDGSKLHLIDEMWDSMIEKVKKVIFEHEEENLISGRSNFFYIIYDIIVVRWNKSNTPLHCMAFFDSQILSRIMASSREWDSRQAPNEAREISSNRIKCFQRYLKESNELK
;
A
#
# COMPACT_ATOMS: atom_id res chain seq x y z
N MET A 1 41.54 -0.45 -12.16
CA MET A 1 40.60 -0.13 -13.27
C MET A 1 39.42 -1.12 -13.34
N ASN A 2 39.03 -1.75 -12.22
CA ASN A 2 37.81 -2.57 -12.11
C ASN A 2 36.92 -2.07 -10.96
N ASP A 3 37.50 -1.39 -9.98
CA ASP A 3 36.84 -1.03 -8.73
C ASP A 3 35.72 0.01 -8.90
N GLU A 4 35.85 0.97 -9.82
CA GLU A 4 34.80 1.96 -10.08
C GLU A 4 33.50 1.35 -10.60
N LYS A 5 33.57 0.31 -11.44
CA LYS A 5 32.38 -0.40 -11.93
C LYS A 5 31.71 -1.19 -10.81
N TRP A 6 32.49 -1.84 -9.96
CA TRP A 6 31.97 -2.57 -8.80
C TRP A 6 31.34 -1.65 -7.78
N ASN A 7 31.90 -0.45 -7.57
CA ASN A 7 31.32 0.56 -6.68
C ASN A 7 29.95 1.04 -7.17
N SER A 8 29.78 1.22 -8.48
CA SER A 8 28.48 1.58 -9.07
C SER A 8 27.44 0.47 -8.89
N ILE A 9 27.84 -0.80 -9.08
CA ILE A 9 26.95 -1.95 -8.87
C ILE A 9 26.58 -2.09 -7.38
N ASP A 10 27.56 -1.94 -6.48
CA ASP A 10 27.32 -2.00 -5.03
C ASP A 10 26.36 -0.89 -4.58
N TYR A 11 26.53 0.34 -5.07
CA TYR A 11 25.59 1.43 -4.83
C TYR A 11 24.18 1.08 -5.32
N PHE A 12 24.06 0.56 -6.54
CA PHE A 12 22.77 0.14 -7.10
C PHE A 12 22.08 -0.91 -6.23
N LEU A 13 22.82 -1.91 -5.77
CA LEU A 13 22.30 -2.93 -4.86
C LEU A 13 21.88 -2.35 -3.51
N LYS A 14 22.64 -1.39 -2.97
CA LYS A 14 22.34 -0.77 -1.67
C LYS A 14 21.00 -0.03 -1.68
N PHE A 15 20.73 0.80 -2.70
CA PHE A 15 19.47 1.56 -2.71
C PHE A 15 18.27 0.71 -3.18
N THR A 16 18.48 -0.35 -3.96
CA THR A 16 17.40 -1.25 -4.38
C THR A 16 17.01 -2.27 -3.30
N LYS A 17 17.92 -2.61 -2.39
CA LYS A 17 17.68 -3.56 -1.30
C LYS A 17 16.43 -3.23 -0.47
N PRO A 18 16.21 -2.00 0.03
CA PRO A 18 14.99 -1.64 0.75
C PRO A 18 13.69 -1.90 -0.03
N ILE A 19 13.71 -1.71 -1.35
CA ILE A 19 12.55 -1.93 -2.23
C ILE A 19 12.24 -3.44 -2.28
N VAL A 20 13.26 -4.26 -2.53
CA VAL A 20 13.11 -5.72 -2.60
C VAL A 20 12.70 -6.31 -1.25
N ASP A 21 13.28 -5.81 -0.16
CA ASP A 21 12.96 -6.27 1.20
C ASP A 21 11.50 -5.95 1.56
N MET A 22 10.99 -4.75 1.20
CA MET A 22 9.58 -4.40 1.37
C MET A 22 8.67 -5.34 0.57
N LEU A 23 8.95 -5.53 -0.73
CA LEU A 23 8.16 -6.43 -1.58
C LEU A 23 8.10 -7.87 -1.03
N ARG A 24 9.24 -8.41 -0.62
CA ARG A 24 9.31 -9.75 0.01
C ARG A 24 8.48 -9.82 1.29
N SER A 25 8.53 -8.78 2.10
CA SER A 25 7.82 -8.78 3.38
C SER A 25 6.29 -8.70 3.21
N VAL A 26 5.80 -8.06 2.15
CA VAL A 26 4.37 -8.02 1.77
C VAL A 26 3.92 -9.34 1.14
N ASP A 27 4.79 -10.01 0.40
CA ASP A 27 4.49 -11.29 -0.28
C ASP A 27 4.40 -12.49 0.70
N ILE A 28 4.97 -12.36 1.90
CA ILE A 28 4.82 -13.38 2.95
C ILE A 28 3.37 -13.39 3.45
N ASP A 29 2.69 -14.53 3.29
CA ASP A 29 1.33 -14.80 3.78
C ASP A 29 1.18 -14.40 5.26
N GLY A 30 0.56 -13.24 5.47
CA GLY A 30 0.30 -12.65 6.77
C GLY A 30 -0.60 -11.43 6.65
N SER A 31 -1.38 -11.13 7.68
CA SER A 31 -2.28 -9.97 7.71
C SER A 31 -1.50 -8.66 7.86
N LYS A 32 -0.78 -8.25 6.80
CA LYS A 32 0.09 -7.07 6.79
C LYS A 32 -0.47 -5.91 5.98
N LEU A 33 -1.69 -6.04 5.45
CA LEU A 33 -2.29 -4.99 4.59
C LEU A 33 -2.34 -3.62 5.30
N HIS A 34 -2.60 -3.61 6.60
CA HIS A 34 -2.63 -2.39 7.41
C HIS A 34 -1.24 -1.76 7.68
N LEU A 35 -0.15 -2.49 7.41
CA LEU A 35 1.23 -2.02 7.58
C LEU A 35 1.86 -1.58 6.25
N ILE A 36 1.18 -1.79 5.13
CA ILE A 36 1.71 -1.54 3.80
C ILE A 36 2.14 -0.07 3.63
N ASP A 37 1.35 0.87 4.14
CA ASP A 37 1.68 2.31 4.14
C ASP A 37 2.95 2.61 4.97
N GLU A 38 3.04 2.11 6.21
CA GLU A 38 4.21 2.30 7.08
C GLU A 38 5.49 1.66 6.49
N MET A 39 5.34 0.49 5.86
CA MET A 39 6.44 -0.21 5.21
C MET A 39 6.92 0.51 3.95
N TRP A 40 6.02 1.16 3.23
CA TRP A 40 6.34 2.00 2.08
C TRP A 40 7.08 3.27 2.50
N ASP A 41 6.59 3.98 3.51
CA ASP A 41 7.26 5.17 4.07
C ASP A 41 8.67 4.81 4.55
N SER A 42 8.82 3.75 5.33
CA SER A 42 10.13 3.27 5.81
C SER A 42 11.06 2.88 4.67
N MET A 43 10.53 2.29 3.59
CA MET A 43 11.31 1.93 2.41
C MET A 43 11.84 3.19 1.72
N ILE A 44 11.00 4.22 1.52
CA ILE A 44 11.41 5.50 0.91
C ILE A 44 12.48 6.19 1.73
N GLU A 45 12.35 6.23 3.06
CA GLU A 45 13.37 6.82 3.94
C GLU A 45 14.72 6.11 3.80
N LYS A 46 14.73 4.78 3.75
CA LYS A 46 15.96 3.99 3.57
C LYS A 46 16.59 4.22 2.20
N VAL A 47 15.79 4.28 1.12
CA VAL A 47 16.27 4.61 -0.23
C VAL A 47 16.88 6.01 -0.25
N LYS A 48 16.18 7.00 0.33
CA LYS A 48 16.67 8.38 0.44
C LYS A 48 18.02 8.43 1.15
N LYS A 49 18.15 7.73 2.27
CA LYS A 49 19.38 7.69 3.06
C LYS A 49 20.57 7.19 2.23
N VAL A 50 20.41 6.06 1.52
CA VAL A 50 21.50 5.50 0.70
C VAL A 50 21.90 6.45 -0.43
N ILE A 51 20.93 7.10 -1.09
CA ILE A 51 21.22 8.02 -2.20
C ILE A 51 21.95 9.26 -1.69
N PHE A 52 21.48 9.87 -0.59
CA PHE A 52 22.07 11.08 -0.04
C PHE A 52 23.47 10.82 0.55
N GLU A 53 23.69 9.66 1.17
CA GLU A 53 25.03 9.24 1.61
C GLU A 53 26.00 9.08 0.42
N HIS A 54 25.51 8.64 -0.74
CA HIS A 54 26.34 8.49 -1.94
C HIS A 54 26.61 9.82 -2.66
N GLU A 55 25.67 10.76 -2.60
CA GLU A 55 25.80 12.09 -3.22
C GLU A 55 26.46 13.13 -2.30
N GLU A 56 26.82 12.75 -1.06
CA GLU A 56 27.34 13.65 -0.02
C GLU A 56 26.38 14.82 0.30
N GLU A 57 25.08 14.59 0.11
CA GLU A 57 24.02 15.58 0.25
C GLU A 57 23.41 15.60 1.66
N ASN A 58 22.93 16.76 2.10
CA ASN A 58 22.33 16.90 3.42
C ASN A 58 20.97 16.19 3.50
N LEU A 59 20.81 15.21 4.39
CA LEU A 59 19.57 14.44 4.51
C LEU A 59 18.31 15.29 4.83
N ILE A 60 18.53 16.43 5.50
CA ILE A 60 17.49 17.34 6.02
C ILE A 60 17.08 18.38 4.97
N SER A 61 18.04 18.99 4.27
CA SER A 61 17.81 20.15 3.38
C SER A 61 18.32 19.96 1.94
N GLY A 62 19.04 18.88 1.67
CA GLY A 62 19.60 18.55 0.37
C GLY A 62 18.50 18.17 -0.63
N ARG A 63 18.78 18.45 -1.90
CA ARG A 63 17.89 18.13 -3.02
C ARG A 63 18.65 17.27 -4.02
N SER A 64 18.36 15.97 -4.01
CA SER A 64 18.91 15.03 -4.99
C SER A 64 17.95 14.87 -6.16
N ASN A 65 18.38 15.28 -7.37
CA ASN A 65 17.59 15.07 -8.59
C ASN A 65 17.36 13.58 -8.87
N PHE A 66 18.36 12.74 -8.58
CA PHE A 66 18.26 11.29 -8.75
C PHE A 66 17.22 10.69 -7.81
N PHE A 67 17.21 11.07 -6.53
CA PHE A 67 16.18 10.64 -5.59
C PHE A 67 14.77 11.01 -6.07
N TYR A 68 14.56 12.23 -6.57
CA TYR A 68 13.24 12.65 -7.06
C TYR A 68 12.73 11.79 -8.22
N ILE A 69 13.62 11.40 -9.15
CA ILE A 69 13.27 10.49 -10.25
C ILE A 69 12.86 9.11 -9.69
N ILE A 70 13.64 8.56 -8.76
CA ILE A 70 13.33 7.27 -8.13
C ILE A 70 12.02 7.33 -7.35
N TYR A 71 11.80 8.40 -6.60
CA TYR A 71 10.57 8.66 -5.85
C TYR A 71 9.36 8.69 -6.79
N ASP A 72 9.44 9.42 -7.91
CA ASP A 72 8.35 9.48 -8.89
C ASP A 72 8.03 8.10 -9.49
N ILE A 73 9.05 7.31 -9.85
CA ILE A 73 8.87 5.94 -10.34
C ILE A 73 8.16 5.07 -9.29
N ILE A 74 8.58 5.17 -8.02
CA ILE A 74 7.97 4.42 -6.91
C ILE A 74 6.51 4.83 -6.73
N VAL A 75 6.19 6.13 -6.75
CA VAL A 75 4.83 6.66 -6.60
C VAL A 75 3.93 6.24 -7.77
N VAL A 76 4.40 6.36 -9.02
CA VAL A 76 3.66 5.92 -10.21
C VAL A 76 3.39 4.43 -10.14
N ARG A 77 4.38 3.63 -9.73
CA ARG A 77 4.21 2.18 -9.56
C ARG A 77 3.20 1.87 -8.46
N TRP A 78 3.28 2.56 -7.32
CA TRP A 78 2.38 2.40 -6.18
C TRP A 78 0.93 2.68 -6.54
N ASN A 79 0.68 3.83 -7.19
CA ASN A 79 -0.66 4.21 -7.64
C ASN A 79 -1.27 3.20 -8.62
N LYS A 80 -0.44 2.52 -9.40
CA LYS A 80 -0.88 1.44 -10.30
C LYS A 80 -1.13 0.12 -9.58
N SER A 81 -0.44 -0.16 -8.47
CA SER A 81 -0.59 -1.37 -7.65
C SER A 81 -1.61 -1.27 -6.53
N ASN A 82 -2.09 -0.06 -6.20
CA ASN A 82 -3.21 0.16 -5.29
C ASN A 82 -4.51 -0.36 -5.92
N THR A 83 -4.70 -1.68 -5.90
CA THR A 83 -5.97 -2.32 -6.19
C THR A 83 -7.02 -1.89 -5.17
N PRO A 84 -8.33 -1.97 -5.51
CA PRO A 84 -9.42 -1.62 -4.60
C PRO A 84 -9.36 -2.32 -3.22
N LEU A 85 -8.66 -3.45 -3.11
CA LEU A 85 -8.45 -4.20 -1.87
C LEU A 85 -7.62 -3.41 -0.82
N HIS A 86 -6.63 -2.62 -1.26
CA HIS A 86 -5.88 -1.72 -0.36
C HIS A 86 -6.79 -0.61 0.16
N CYS A 87 -7.59 0.00 -0.73
CA CYS A 87 -8.61 0.98 -0.34
C CYS A 87 -9.63 0.39 0.64
N MET A 88 -9.99 -0.89 0.50
CA MET A 88 -10.89 -1.58 1.41
C MET A 88 -10.28 -1.77 2.80
N ALA A 89 -9.02 -2.20 2.95
CA ALA A 89 -8.41 -2.35 4.27
C ALA A 89 -8.07 -1.04 4.97
N PHE A 90 -7.77 0.02 4.22
CA PHE A 90 -7.63 1.37 4.75
C PHE A 90 -8.98 1.91 5.27
N PHE A 91 -10.07 1.67 4.53
CA PHE A 91 -11.43 1.94 5.01
C PHE A 91 -11.78 1.09 6.24
N ASP A 92 -11.36 -0.18 6.25
CA ASP A 92 -11.69 -1.12 7.31
C ASP A 92 -10.95 -0.83 8.62
N SER A 93 -9.71 -0.32 8.60
CA SER A 93 -8.96 -0.08 9.83
C SER A 93 -9.29 1.28 10.47
N GLN A 94 -9.39 2.35 9.68
CA GLN A 94 -9.43 3.71 10.21
C GLN A 94 -10.87 4.25 10.39
N ILE A 95 -11.80 3.82 9.53
CA ILE A 95 -13.22 4.14 9.70
C ILE A 95 -13.87 3.16 10.68
N LEU A 96 -13.59 1.85 10.66
CA LEU A 96 -14.17 0.98 11.69
C LEU A 96 -13.64 1.29 13.08
N SER A 97 -12.36 1.62 13.27
CA SER A 97 -11.86 2.03 14.59
C SER A 97 -12.55 3.30 15.10
N ARG A 98 -12.78 4.28 14.21
CA ARG A 98 -13.55 5.50 14.54
C ARG A 98 -15.02 5.24 14.79
N ILE A 99 -15.67 4.40 13.97
CA ILE A 99 -17.07 4.00 14.13
C ILE A 99 -17.24 3.18 15.43
N MET A 100 -16.35 2.22 15.69
CA MET A 100 -16.34 1.42 16.92
C MET A 100 -16.06 2.27 18.16
N ALA A 101 -15.19 3.29 18.06
CA ALA A 101 -14.95 4.22 19.17
C ALA A 101 -16.12 5.19 19.41
N SER A 102 -16.88 5.53 18.36
CA SER A 102 -18.05 6.43 18.44
C SER A 102 -19.35 5.75 18.88
N SER A 103 -19.44 4.43 18.73
CA SER A 103 -20.66 3.68 19.05
C SER A 103 -20.57 3.09 20.45
N ARG A 104 -21.19 3.78 21.41
CA ARG A 104 -21.33 3.31 22.80
C ARG A 104 -22.49 2.31 23.00
N GLU A 105 -23.19 1.93 21.94
CA GLU A 105 -24.34 1.03 22.01
C GLU A 105 -24.20 -0.08 20.97
N TRP A 106 -23.57 -1.20 21.37
CA TRP A 106 -23.74 -2.47 20.66
C TRP A 106 -24.15 -3.53 21.67
N ASP A 107 -25.44 -3.52 22.01
CA ASP A 107 -26.09 -4.76 22.40
C ASP A 107 -26.26 -5.59 21.12
N SER A 108 -25.55 -6.72 21.05
CA SER A 108 -25.55 -7.74 19.99
C SER A 108 -25.18 -7.31 18.56
N ARG A 109 -23.92 -7.59 18.16
CA ARG A 109 -23.57 -7.69 16.73
C ARG A 109 -24.34 -8.87 16.12
N GLN A 110 -25.32 -8.57 15.29
CA GLN A 110 -25.97 -9.58 14.44
C GLN A 110 -25.06 -9.93 13.27
N ALA A 111 -24.95 -11.22 12.98
CA ALA A 111 -24.17 -11.66 11.83
C ALA A 111 -24.76 -11.07 10.53
N PRO A 112 -23.96 -10.78 9.48
CA PRO A 112 -24.45 -10.10 8.27
C PRO A 112 -25.62 -10.79 7.56
N ASN A 113 -25.82 -12.09 7.79
CA ASN A 113 -26.96 -12.87 7.32
C ASN A 113 -28.25 -12.61 8.13
N GLU A 114 -28.15 -12.17 9.38
CA GLU A 114 -29.27 -11.84 10.26
C GLU A 114 -29.73 -10.39 10.11
N ALA A 115 -28.82 -9.51 9.66
CA ALA A 115 -29.13 -8.12 9.35
C ALA A 115 -30.00 -8.00 8.10
N ARG A 116 -31.31 -7.76 8.30
CA ARG A 116 -32.33 -7.64 7.25
C ARG A 116 -31.99 -6.60 6.17
N GLU A 117 -31.34 -5.50 6.55
CA GLU A 117 -30.94 -4.45 5.61
C GLU A 117 -29.81 -4.92 4.69
N ILE A 118 -28.83 -5.63 5.24
CA ILE A 118 -27.70 -6.18 4.48
C ILE A 118 -28.19 -7.26 3.51
N SER A 119 -29.07 -8.17 3.96
CA SER A 119 -29.62 -9.20 3.08
C SER A 119 -30.49 -8.63 1.96
N SER A 120 -31.30 -7.59 2.24
CA SER A 120 -32.09 -6.88 1.22
C SER A 120 -31.21 -6.20 0.18
N ASN A 121 -30.14 -5.52 0.61
CA ASN A 121 -29.21 -4.87 -0.31
C ASN A 121 -28.38 -5.87 -1.13
N ARG A 122 -28.01 -7.02 -0.56
CA ARG A 122 -27.37 -8.12 -1.31
C ARG A 122 -28.25 -8.61 -2.46
N ILE A 123 -29.55 -8.82 -2.21
CA ILE A 123 -30.50 -9.25 -3.25
C ILE A 123 -30.59 -8.21 -4.37
N LYS A 124 -30.69 -6.91 -4.03
CA LYS A 124 -30.72 -5.82 -5.03
C LYS A 124 -29.45 -5.78 -5.88
N CYS A 125 -28.27 -5.99 -5.28
CA CYS A 125 -27.00 -6.04 -6.02
C CYS A 125 -26.95 -7.22 -7.00
N PHE A 126 -27.33 -8.42 -6.55
CA PHE A 126 -27.39 -9.60 -7.43
C PHE A 126 -28.39 -9.41 -8.57
N GLN A 127 -29.54 -8.78 -8.29
CA GLN A 127 -30.52 -8.46 -9.33
C GLN A 127 -29.97 -7.50 -10.38
N ARG A 128 -29.19 -6.48 -10.00
CA ARG A 128 -28.55 -5.56 -10.96
C ARG A 128 -27.52 -6.29 -11.82
N TYR A 129 -26.65 -7.07 -11.18
CA TYR A 129 -25.60 -7.82 -11.87
C TYR A 129 -26.15 -8.83 -12.89
N LEU A 130 -27.20 -9.56 -12.53
CA LEU A 130 -27.86 -10.52 -13.42
C LEU A 130 -28.69 -9.85 -14.52
N LYS A 131 -29.16 -8.61 -14.31
CA LYS A 131 -29.87 -7.85 -15.34
C LYS A 131 -28.89 -7.36 -16.41
N GLU A 132 -27.72 -6.86 -16.00
CA GLU A 132 -26.64 -6.46 -16.89
C GLU A 132 -26.10 -7.64 -17.73
N SER A 133 -26.08 -8.87 -17.19
CA SER A 133 -25.62 -10.05 -17.94
C SER A 133 -26.59 -10.49 -19.05
N ASN A 134 -27.87 -10.13 -18.96
CA ASN A 134 -28.89 -10.52 -19.93
C ASN A 134 -29.05 -9.53 -21.09
N GLU A 135 -28.42 -8.35 -21.02
CA GLU A 135 -28.37 -7.37 -22.13
C GLU A 135 -27.20 -7.62 -23.10
N LEU A 136 -26.38 -8.65 -22.86
CA LEU A 136 -25.22 -9.05 -23.67
C LEU A 136 -25.49 -10.29 -24.56
N LYS A 137 -26.75 -10.58 -24.92
CA LYS A 137 -27.14 -11.67 -25.83
C LYS A 137 -27.82 -11.17 -27.09
#